data_AF-A0A849D962-F1
#
_entry.id   AF-A0A849D962-F1
#
_cell.length_a   1.000
_cell.length_b   1.000
_cell.length_c   1.000
_cell.angle_alpha   90.00
_cell.angle_beta   90.00
_cell.angle_gamma   90.00
#
_symmetry.space_group_name_H-M   'P 1'
#
loop_
_entity.id
_entity.type
_entity.pdbx_description
1 polymer ?
#
loop_
_entity_poly.entity_id
_entity_poly.type
_entity_poly.pdbx_seq_one_letter_code
_entity_poly.pdbx_strand_id
1 'polypeptide(L)'
;IDLTRYQVINCLMGRAGLINSGGSSGDNDLALAIKTAVINKRAGGMGLISGRKAFQKPMKEGVSLLNAIQDVYLDANVTIA
;
A
#
# COMPACT_ATOMS: atom_id res chain seq x y z
N ILE A 1 -5.10 1.81 -10.74
CA ILE A 1 -6.09 2.39 -9.81
C ILE A 1 -7.46 1.79 -10.10
N ASP A 2 -7.98 1.90 -11.33
CA ASP A 2 -9.32 1.39 -11.67
C ASP A 2 -9.51 -0.11 -11.38
N LEU A 3 -8.53 -0.94 -11.72
CA LEU A 3 -8.56 -2.37 -11.38
C LEU A 3 -8.65 -2.63 -9.87
N THR A 4 -7.96 -1.84 -9.06
CA THR A 4 -8.02 -1.93 -7.59
C THR A 4 -9.37 -1.42 -7.07
N ARG A 5 -10.01 -0.47 -7.75
CA ARG A 5 -11.34 0.02 -7.37
C ARG A 5 -12.41 -1.06 -7.52
N TYR A 6 -12.27 -1.96 -8.50
CA TYR A 6 -13.14 -3.15 -8.56
C TYR A 6 -13.01 -4.06 -7.33
N GLN A 7 -11.84 -4.11 -6.68
CA GLN A 7 -11.70 -4.85 -5.41
C GLN A 7 -12.45 -4.14 -4.28
N VAL A 8 -12.39 -2.80 -4.21
CA VAL A 8 -13.13 -2.02 -3.21
C VAL A 8 -14.65 -2.23 -3.33
N ILE A 9 -15.16 -2.32 -4.56
CA ILE A 9 -16.58 -2.62 -4.82
C ILE A 9 -16.99 -3.96 -4.19
N ASN A 10 -16.12 -4.98 -4.28
CA ASN A 10 -16.36 -6.29 -3.65
C ASN A 10 -16.32 -6.25 -2.12
N CYS A 11 -15.78 -5.18 -1.52
CA CYS A 11 -15.79 -4.96 -0.08
C CYS A 11 -17.04 -4.19 0.37
N LEU A 12 -18.22 -4.65 -0.06
CA LEU A 12 -19.52 -4.02 0.23
C LEU A 12 -19.54 -2.53 -0.15
N MET A 13 -19.08 -2.20 -1.37
CA MET A 13 -18.94 -0.81 -1.83
C MET A 13 -18.06 0.04 -0.91
N GLY A 14 -16.99 -0.54 -0.36
CA GLY A 14 -16.05 0.12 0.55
C GLY A 14 -16.52 0.21 2.01
N ARG A 15 -17.67 -0.37 2.38
CA ARG A 15 -18.11 -0.42 3.80
C ARG A 15 -17.22 -1.32 4.65
N ALA A 16 -16.66 -2.36 4.05
CA ALA A 16 -15.56 -3.12 4.65
C ALA A 16 -14.24 -2.58 4.10
N GLY A 17 -13.28 -2.31 4.98
CA GLY A 17 -11.99 -1.75 4.57
C GLY A 17 -11.18 -2.74 3.72
N LEU A 18 -10.77 -2.32 2.53
CA LEU A 18 -9.85 -3.09 1.70
C LEU A 18 -8.41 -2.86 2.14
N ILE A 19 -7.71 -3.93 2.52
CA ILE A 19 -6.27 -3.95 2.73
C ILE A 19 -5.62 -4.89 1.72
N ASN A 20 -4.63 -4.39 0.97
CA ASN A 20 -3.98 -5.16 -0.11
C ASN A 20 -2.58 -5.62 0.30
N SER A 21 -2.07 -6.67 -0.36
CA SER A 21 -0.67 -7.08 -0.19
C SER A 21 0.28 -6.10 -0.89
N GLY A 22 1.41 -5.79 -0.24
CA GLY A 22 2.52 -5.02 -0.82
C GLY A 22 3.36 -5.80 -1.86
N GLY A 23 2.97 -7.04 -2.17
CA GLY A 23 3.62 -7.90 -3.16
C GLY A 23 4.81 -8.68 -2.62
N SER A 24 5.48 -9.41 -3.52
CA SER A 24 6.73 -10.10 -3.23
C SER A 24 7.87 -9.11 -2.94
N SER A 25 8.89 -9.60 -2.24
CA SER A 25 10.15 -8.88 -2.06
C SER A 25 11.11 -9.22 -3.20
N GLY A 26 11.91 -8.23 -3.60
CA GLY A 26 12.93 -8.35 -4.63
C GLY A 26 13.70 -7.03 -4.78
N ASP A 27 14.15 -6.74 -5.99
CA ASP A 27 14.82 -5.47 -6.28
C ASP A 27 13.81 -4.31 -6.27
N ASN A 28 14.27 -3.12 -5.86
CA ASN A 28 13.46 -1.90 -5.84
C ASN A 28 12.21 -1.93 -4.93
N ASP A 29 12.27 -2.72 -3.86
CA ASP A 29 11.17 -2.91 -2.91
C ASP A 29 10.55 -1.61 -2.38
N LEU A 30 11.37 -0.59 -2.08
CA LEU A 30 10.89 0.70 -1.59
C LEU A 30 9.99 1.40 -2.63
N ALA A 31 10.47 1.55 -3.86
CA ALA A 31 9.72 2.18 -4.94
C ALA A 31 8.43 1.41 -5.27
N LEU A 32 8.51 0.07 -5.27
CA LEU A 32 7.34 -0.79 -5.50
C LEU A 32 6.33 -0.72 -4.35
N ALA A 33 6.78 -0.62 -3.10
CA ALA A 33 5.91 -0.45 -1.94
C ALA A 33 5.14 0.88 -2.01
N ILE A 34 5.85 1.98 -2.29
CA ILE A 34 5.25 3.32 -2.43
C ILE A 34 4.26 3.33 -3.59
N LYS A 35 4.64 2.83 -4.77
CA LYS A 35 3.75 2.75 -5.94
C LYS A 35 2.46 1.97 -5.61
N THR A 36 2.60 0.83 -4.95
CA THR A 36 1.45 0.00 -4.57
C THR A 36 0.57 0.71 -3.54
N ALA A 37 1.16 1.35 -2.53
CA ALA A 37 0.44 2.13 -1.53
C ALA A 37 -0.35 3.28 -2.18
N VAL A 38 0.26 4.03 -3.10
CA VAL A 38 -0.41 5.12 -3.84
C VAL A 38 -1.57 4.57 -4.64
N ILE A 39 -1.37 3.50 -5.43
CA ILE A 39 -2.44 2.89 -6.21
C ILE A 39 -3.60 2.44 -5.32
N ASN A 40 -3.30 1.82 -4.17
CA ASN A 40 -4.32 1.32 -3.25
C ASN A 40 -5.10 2.45 -2.58
N LYS A 41 -4.42 3.45 -2.01
CA LYS A 41 -5.05 4.61 -1.40
C LYS A 41 -5.93 5.36 -2.40
N ARG A 42 -5.40 5.64 -3.59
CA ARG A 42 -6.14 6.36 -4.65
C ARG A 42 -7.37 5.60 -5.14
N ALA A 43 -7.39 4.27 -5.01
CA ALA A 43 -8.54 3.45 -5.34
C ALA A 43 -9.62 3.41 -4.22
N GLY A 44 -9.33 3.92 -3.02
CA GLY A 44 -10.20 3.84 -1.84
C GLY A 44 -9.84 2.72 -0.85
N GLY A 45 -8.69 2.07 -1.01
CA GLY A 45 -8.17 1.11 -0.04
C GLY A 45 -7.65 1.79 1.23
N MET A 46 -7.72 1.08 2.36
CA MET A 46 -7.46 1.64 3.70
C MET A 46 -6.08 1.27 4.26
N GLY A 47 -5.35 0.36 3.62
CA GLY A 47 -4.04 -0.06 4.13
C GLY A 47 -3.32 -1.05 3.22
N LEU A 48 -2.05 -1.28 3.54
CA LEU A 48 -1.18 -2.21 2.83
C LEU A 48 -0.52 -3.17 3.80
N ILE A 49 -0.54 -4.46 3.49
CA ILE A 49 0.14 -5.52 4.24
C ILE A 49 1.56 -5.66 3.71
N SER A 50 2.57 -5.39 4.55
CA SER A 50 3.99 -5.55 4.20
C SER A 50 4.65 -6.58 5.12
N GLY A 51 4.89 -7.78 4.59
CA GLY A 51 5.56 -8.88 5.30
C GLY A 51 7.04 -8.96 4.90
N ARG A 52 7.38 -9.95 4.07
CA ARG A 52 8.76 -10.21 3.60
C ARG A 52 9.50 -8.94 3.16
N LYS A 53 8.81 -8.05 2.44
CA LYS A 53 9.35 -6.79 1.94
C LYS A 53 9.90 -5.85 3.04
N ALA A 54 9.32 -5.85 4.23
CA ALA A 54 9.82 -5.10 5.37
C ALA A 54 10.75 -5.94 6.27
N PHE A 55 10.37 -7.19 6.55
CA PHE A 55 11.02 -8.00 7.59
C PHE A 55 12.21 -8.85 7.12
N GLN A 56 12.46 -8.97 5.82
CA GLN A 56 13.67 -9.63 5.27
C GLN A 56 14.78 -8.64 4.89
N LYS A 57 14.66 -7.37 5.31
CA LYS A 57 15.67 -6.32 5.10
C LYS A 57 16.40 -6.00 6.40
N PRO A 58 17.58 -5.36 6.35
CA PRO A 58 18.18 -4.75 7.53
C PRO A 58 17.17 -3.84 8.25
N MET A 59 17.18 -3.86 9.59
CA MET A 59 16.19 -3.17 10.42
C MET A 59 15.89 -1.73 9.97
N LYS A 60 16.94 -0.95 9.70
CA LYS A 60 16.82 0.45 9.26
C LYS A 60 16.07 0.58 7.94
N GLU A 61 16.33 -0.32 6.99
CA GLU A 61 15.65 -0.33 5.68
C GLU A 61 14.20 -0.79 5.80
N GLY A 62 13.94 -1.82 6.61
CA GLY A 62 12.58 -2.31 6.87
C GLY A 62 11.70 -1.23 7.50
N VAL A 63 12.22 -0.53 8.52
CA VAL A 63 11.55 0.60 9.16
C VAL A 63 11.30 1.73 8.17
N SER A 64 12.32 2.11 7.38
CA SER A 64 12.17 3.14 6.35
C SER A 64 11.09 2.78 5.33
N LEU A 65 10.98 1.51 4.94
CA LEU A 65 9.97 1.03 4.01
C LEU A 65 8.57 1.11 4.59
N LEU A 66 8.39 0.74 5.87
CA LEU A 66 7.10 0.84 6.56
C LEU A 66 6.66 2.30 6.71
N ASN A 67 7.57 3.18 7.13
CA ASN A 67 7.29 4.62 7.26
C ASN A 67 6.91 5.22 5.91
N ALA A 68 7.62 4.90 4.83
CA ALA A 68 7.28 5.40 3.49
C ALA A 68 5.88 4.97 3.03
N ILE A 69 5.42 3.77 3.39
CA ILE A 69 4.03 3.36 3.14
C ILE A 69 3.07 4.21 3.97
N GLN A 70 3.36 4.43 5.25
CA GLN A 70 2.52 5.24 6.14
C GLN A 70 2.42 6.69 5.66
N ASP A 71 3.54 7.28 5.23
CA ASP A 71 3.60 8.62 4.66
C ASP A 71 2.63 8.77 3.48
N VAL A 72 2.52 7.76 2.61
CA VAL A 72 1.52 7.77 1.52
C VAL A 72 0.09 7.84 2.06
N TYR A 73 -0.25 7.10 3.11
CA TYR A 73 -1.60 7.13 3.71
C TYR A 73 -1.88 8.44 4.48
N LEU A 74 -0.85 9.05 5.06
CA LEU A 74 -0.94 10.33 5.78
C LEU A 74 -0.90 11.56 4.84
N ASP A 75 -0.33 11.44 3.65
CA ASP A 75 -0.21 12.56 2.70
C ASP A 75 -1.57 12.97 2.11
N ALA A 76 -2.04 14.17 2.46
CA ALA A 76 -3.30 14.73 2.00
C ALA A 76 -3.34 14.95 0.47
N ASN A 77 -2.19 15.04 -0.21
CA ASN A 77 -2.12 15.19 -1.66
C ASN A 77 -2.44 13.89 -2.41
N VAL A 78 -2.31 12.74 -1.76
CA VAL A 78 -2.71 11.44 -2.34
C VAL A 78 -4.19 11.21 -2.06
N THR A 79 -5.04 11.84 -2.86
CA THR A 79 -6.50 11.75 -2.73
C THR A 79 -7.06 10.47 -3.35
N ILE A 80 -8.27 10.09 -2.96
CA ILE A 80 -9.07 9.16 -3.75
C ILE A 80 -9.30 9.80 -5.13
N ALA A 81 -9.04 9.04 -6.19
CA ALA A 81 -9.20 9.47 -7.58
C ALA A 81 -10.63 9.22 -8.09
#